data_AF-A0A963N2M3-F1
#
_entry.id   AF-A0A963N2M3-F1
#
_cell.length_a   1.000
_cell.length_b   1.000
_cell.length_c   1.000
_cell.angle_alpha   90.00
_cell.angle_beta   90.00
_cell.angle_gamma   90.00
#
_symmetry.space_group_name_H-M   'P 1'
#
loop_
_entity.id
_entity.type
_entity.pdbx_description
1 polymer ?
#
loop_
_entity_poly.entity_id
_entity_poly.type
_entity_poly.pdbx_seq_one_letter_code
_entity_poly.pdbx_strand_id
1 'polypeptide(L)'
;GLPHILMRFFTVTDAKEARKSVLYASGIVAYFFNVVALMGLAAIIIVGQNPDFFEGGTIGGKLIGGGNMVAMHLAKAVGGDLLLGFLSAVAFATILAVVSGLALAGASAIAHDIYSNVIMKGQASEAAELRMSKFATIGLGIVAVVLGLAFEKMNVAFMVALAFGVAASANFPVLILSMYWKGLTTRGALAGGYLGLFSAVTLVVLSKSVWVDVFGNAAPIFPYTQPALFSMPLAFLAAFVVSNMDTSKAASEERGAFGDQYVRAQTGVGAAEASAH
;
A
#
# COMPACT_ATOMS: atom_id res chain seq x y z
N GLY A 1 3.19 1.98 8.11
CA GLY A 1 3.72 3.23 7.56
C GLY A 1 4.15 2.97 6.14
N LEU A 2 3.73 3.81 5.19
CA LEU A 2 4.15 3.71 3.79
C LEU A 2 5.45 4.51 3.65
N PRO A 3 6.63 3.86 3.52
CA PRO A 3 7.92 4.55 3.59
C PRO A 3 8.07 5.63 2.52
N HIS A 4 7.50 5.40 1.33
CA HIS A 4 7.49 6.37 0.23
C HIS A 4 6.77 7.70 0.56
N ILE A 5 5.81 7.69 1.50
CA ILE A 5 5.15 8.92 1.97
C ILE A 5 6.02 9.60 3.03
N LEU A 6 6.60 8.82 3.94
CA LEU A 6 7.48 9.35 5.00
C LEU A 6 8.73 10.01 4.41
N MET A 7 9.32 9.45 3.35
CA MET A 7 10.47 10.04 2.66
C MET A 7 10.20 11.43 2.08
N ARG A 8 8.96 11.73 1.69
CA ARG A 8 8.57 13.08 1.22
C ARG A 8 8.43 14.10 2.33
N PHE A 9 8.23 13.67 3.58
CA PHE A 9 8.23 14.57 4.73
C PHE A 9 9.65 14.92 5.19
N PHE A 10 10.64 14.06 4.90
CA PHE A 10 12.04 14.32 5.23
C PHE A 10 12.73 15.33 4.31
N THR A 11 12.12 15.69 3.18
CA THR A 11 12.62 16.75 2.30
C THR A 11 12.08 18.14 2.68
N VAL A 12 11.27 18.24 3.75
CA VAL A 12 10.73 19.52 4.23
C VAL A 12 11.71 20.13 5.22
N THR A 13 12.08 21.39 4.99
CA THR A 13 13.11 22.10 5.75
C THR A 13 12.77 22.31 7.23
N ASP A 14 11.48 22.42 7.58
CA ASP A 14 11.04 22.78 8.92
C ASP A 14 9.81 22.01 9.43
N ALA A 15 9.78 21.72 10.73
CA ALA A 15 8.67 21.04 11.40
C ALA A 15 7.32 21.79 11.32
N LYS A 16 7.35 23.11 11.12
CA LYS A 16 6.13 23.93 10.90
C LYS A 16 5.56 23.70 9.51
N GLU A 17 6.41 23.71 8.48
CA GLU A 17 6.00 23.44 7.10
C GLU A 17 5.54 21.98 6.93
N ALA A 18 6.16 21.03 7.65
CA ALA A 18 5.69 19.65 7.69
C ALA A 18 4.24 19.55 8.22
N ARG A 19 3.91 20.24 9.32
CA ARG A 19 2.54 20.28 9.86
C ARG A 19 1.54 20.93 8.90
N LYS A 20 1.96 22.01 8.24
CA LYS A 20 1.14 22.71 7.24
C LYS A 20 0.85 21.81 6.03
N SER A 21 1.87 21.10 5.55
CA SER A 21 1.74 20.09 4.49
C SER A 21 0.76 18.98 4.88
N VAL A 22 0.84 18.46 6.11
CA VAL A 22 -0.11 17.46 6.63
C VAL A 22 -1.54 18.00 6.65
N LEU A 23 -1.74 19.27 7.04
CA LEU A 23 -3.07 19.89 7.04
C LEU A 23 -3.66 19.99 5.62
N TYR A 24 -2.88 20.49 4.66
CA TYR A 24 -3.33 20.56 3.26
C TYR A 24 -3.60 19.18 2.68
N ALA A 25 -2.70 18.21 2.91
CA ALA A 25 -2.88 16.84 2.46
C ALA A 25 -4.17 16.24 3.03
N SER A 26 -4.40 16.40 4.34
CA SER A 26 -5.62 15.91 5.00
C SER A 26 -6.87 16.60 4.46
N GLY A 27 -6.81 17.91 4.21
CA GLY A 27 -7.92 18.68 3.63
C GLY A 27 -8.27 18.23 2.21
N ILE A 28 -7.26 17.99 1.36
CA ILE A 28 -7.47 17.47 0.00
C ILE A 28 -8.05 16.06 0.04
N VAL A 29 -7.56 15.19 0.92
CA VAL A 29 -8.09 13.84 1.11
C VAL A 29 -9.54 13.87 1.58
N ALA A 30 -9.86 14.72 2.57
CA ALA A 30 -11.22 14.89 3.06
C ALA A 30 -12.15 15.41 1.95
N TYR A 31 -11.70 16.41 1.19
CA TYR A 31 -12.45 16.93 0.04
C TYR A 31 -12.71 15.83 -1.01
N PHE A 32 -11.68 15.07 -1.37
CA PHE A 32 -11.79 13.96 -2.32
C PHE A 32 -12.85 12.94 -1.89
N PHE A 33 -12.81 12.48 -0.64
CA PHE A 33 -13.79 11.50 -0.15
C PHE A 33 -15.23 12.05 -0.09
N ASN A 34 -15.40 13.36 0.19
CA ASN A 34 -16.71 13.99 0.10
C ASN A 34 -17.24 14.01 -1.34
N VAL A 35 -16.39 14.34 -2.32
CA VAL A 35 -16.77 14.29 -3.74
C VAL A 35 -17.14 12.87 -4.16
N VAL A 36 -16.36 11.86 -3.78
CA VAL A 36 -16.66 10.44 -4.09
C VAL A 36 -17.99 10.01 -3.47
N ALA A 37 -18.29 10.42 -2.24
CA ALA A 37 -19.56 10.10 -1.58
C ALA A 37 -20.74 10.74 -2.33
N LEU A 38 -20.63 12.02 -2.70
CA LEU A 38 -21.66 12.71 -3.50
C LEU A 38 -21.85 12.07 -4.88
N MET A 39 -20.76 11.68 -5.55
CA MET A 39 -20.83 10.96 -6.82
C MET A 39 -21.53 9.60 -6.66
N GLY A 40 -21.27 8.87 -5.58
CA GLY A 40 -21.95 7.61 -5.29
C GLY A 40 -23.46 7.78 -5.12
N LEU A 41 -23.89 8.81 -4.38
CA LEU A 41 -25.32 9.15 -4.22
C LEU A 41 -25.95 9.56 -5.55
N ALA A 42 -25.27 10.39 -6.34
CA ALA A 42 -25.74 10.79 -7.66
C ALA A 42 -25.87 9.60 -8.62
N ALA A 43 -24.93 8.64 -8.56
CA ALA A 43 -24.99 7.44 -9.36
C ALA A 43 -26.20 6.55 -9.02
N ILE A 44 -26.60 6.46 -7.75
CA ILE A 44 -27.80 5.69 -7.35
C ILE A 44 -29.06 6.26 -8.02
N ILE A 45 -29.17 7.59 -8.12
CA ILE A 45 -30.34 8.24 -8.70
C ILE A 45 -30.29 8.20 -10.23
N ILE A 46 -29.14 8.52 -10.84
CA ILE A 46 -29.03 8.70 -12.29
C ILE A 46 -28.78 7.38 -13.01
N VAL A 47 -27.76 6.62 -12.58
CA VAL A 47 -27.40 5.34 -13.20
C VAL A 47 -28.32 4.24 -12.70
N GLY A 48 -28.64 4.25 -11.40
CA GLY A 48 -29.46 3.21 -10.78
C GLY A 48 -30.91 3.16 -11.24
N GLN A 49 -31.43 4.19 -11.92
CA GLN A 49 -32.78 4.23 -12.47
C GLN A 49 -32.84 3.96 -13.99
N ASN A 50 -31.69 3.92 -14.67
CA ASN A 50 -31.65 3.75 -16.12
C ASN A 50 -31.28 2.29 -16.49
N PRO A 51 -32.16 1.56 -17.21
CA PRO A 51 -31.92 0.16 -17.58
C PRO A 51 -30.71 -0.04 -18.50
N ASP A 52 -30.29 0.97 -19.26
CA ASP A 52 -29.20 0.87 -20.26
C ASP A 52 -27.83 0.55 -19.63
N PHE A 53 -27.67 0.81 -18.33
CA PHE A 53 -26.42 0.54 -17.61
C PHE A 53 -26.38 -0.82 -16.92
N PHE A 54 -27.47 -1.57 -16.99
CA PHE A 54 -27.59 -2.90 -16.40
C PHE A 54 -27.54 -3.99 -17.46
N GLU A 55 -26.89 -5.11 -17.13
CA GLU A 55 -26.89 -6.31 -17.96
C GLU A 55 -28.33 -6.79 -18.16
N GLY A 56 -28.76 -6.87 -19.41
CA GLY A 56 -30.12 -7.29 -19.78
C GLY A 56 -31.22 -6.27 -19.50
N GLY A 57 -30.90 -5.00 -19.20
CA GLY A 57 -31.90 -3.94 -19.01
C GLY A 57 -32.67 -4.02 -17.69
N THR A 58 -32.24 -4.86 -16.75
CA THR A 58 -32.96 -5.08 -15.49
C THR A 58 -32.45 -4.13 -14.43
N ILE A 59 -33.28 -3.14 -14.04
CA ILE A 59 -32.95 -2.16 -13.00
C ILE A 59 -32.65 -2.89 -11.68
N GLY A 60 -31.51 -2.57 -11.06
CA GLY A 60 -31.04 -3.25 -9.83
C GLY A 60 -30.33 -4.58 -10.07
N GLY A 61 -30.13 -4.98 -11.33
CA GLY A 61 -29.33 -6.13 -11.72
C GLY A 61 -27.81 -5.86 -11.65
N LYS A 62 -27.02 -6.67 -12.36
CA LYS A 62 -25.58 -6.44 -12.50
C LYS A 62 -25.32 -5.25 -13.43
N LEU A 63 -24.45 -4.33 -13.01
CA LEU A 63 -23.97 -3.24 -13.86
C LEU A 63 -23.06 -3.79 -14.96
N ILE A 64 -23.16 -3.21 -16.16
CA ILE A 64 -22.26 -3.54 -17.28
C ILE A 64 -20.82 -3.20 -16.87
N GLY A 65 -19.95 -4.20 -16.83
CA GLY A 65 -18.56 -4.04 -16.36
C GLY A 65 -18.40 -3.91 -14.83
N GLY A 66 -19.47 -4.17 -14.06
CA GLY A 66 -19.45 -4.28 -12.60
C GLY A 66 -19.35 -2.96 -11.84
N GLY A 67 -19.14 -3.06 -10.52
CA GLY A 67 -19.16 -1.91 -9.61
C GLY A 67 -18.03 -0.90 -9.84
N ASN A 68 -16.96 -1.27 -10.53
CA ASN A 68 -15.86 -0.36 -10.86
C ASN A 68 -16.23 0.64 -11.97
N MET A 69 -17.29 0.35 -12.76
CA MET A 69 -17.71 1.19 -13.88
C MET A 69 -18.73 2.28 -13.50
N VAL A 70 -19.16 2.34 -12.24
CA VAL A 70 -20.19 3.28 -11.77
C VAL A 70 -19.85 4.73 -12.11
N ALA A 71 -18.61 5.16 -11.90
CA ALA A 71 -18.17 6.52 -12.21
C ALA A 71 -18.20 6.80 -13.73
N MET A 72 -17.84 5.80 -14.54
CA MET A 72 -17.83 5.91 -16.01
C MET A 72 -19.26 5.96 -16.56
N HIS A 73 -20.17 5.15 -16.01
CA HIS A 73 -21.60 5.20 -16.36
C HIS A 73 -22.23 6.51 -15.96
N LEU A 74 -21.88 7.05 -14.79
CA LEU A 74 -22.33 8.38 -14.37
C LEU A 74 -21.85 9.48 -15.32
N ALA A 75 -20.59 9.41 -15.75
CA ALA A 75 -20.05 10.33 -16.76
C ALA A 75 -20.83 10.25 -18.08
N LYS A 76 -21.11 9.05 -18.56
CA LYS A 76 -21.92 8.84 -19.77
C LYS A 76 -23.34 9.37 -19.60
N ALA A 77 -23.97 9.14 -18.45
CA ALA A 77 -25.33 9.57 -18.17
C ALA A 77 -25.46 11.10 -18.12
N VAL A 78 -24.45 11.81 -17.60
CA VAL A 78 -24.50 13.27 -17.42
C VAL A 78 -24.00 14.02 -18.66
N GLY A 79 -22.97 13.52 -19.33
CA GLY A 79 -22.28 14.25 -20.40
C GLY A 79 -22.09 13.48 -21.70
N GLY A 80 -22.79 12.35 -21.86
CA GLY A 80 -22.75 11.52 -23.06
C GLY A 80 -21.38 10.92 -23.36
N ASP A 81 -21.20 10.52 -24.61
CA ASP A 81 -19.96 9.86 -25.06
C ASP A 81 -18.74 10.80 -25.00
N LEU A 82 -18.95 12.13 -25.06
CA LEU A 82 -17.87 13.11 -24.95
C LEU A 82 -17.25 13.10 -23.55
N LEU A 83 -18.08 13.20 -22.50
CA LEU A 83 -17.60 13.20 -21.11
C LEU A 83 -17.05 11.83 -20.73
N LEU A 84 -17.67 10.75 -21.21
CA LEU A 84 -17.15 9.39 -21.04
C LEU A 84 -15.76 9.25 -21.68
N GLY A 85 -15.60 9.68 -22.93
CA GLY A 85 -14.33 9.61 -23.65
C GLY A 85 -13.24 10.44 -22.98
N PHE A 86 -13.58 11.65 -22.55
CA PHE A 86 -12.67 12.52 -21.80
C PHE A 86 -12.21 11.89 -20.49
N LEU A 87 -13.14 11.41 -19.65
CA LEU A 87 -12.78 10.76 -18.38
C LEU A 87 -12.04 9.44 -18.58
N SER A 88 -12.35 8.69 -19.64
CA SER A 88 -11.61 7.47 -20.00
C SER A 88 -10.15 7.80 -20.36
N ALA A 89 -9.92 8.87 -21.12
CA ALA A 89 -8.57 9.31 -21.48
C ALA A 89 -7.79 9.78 -20.24
N VAL A 90 -8.43 10.54 -19.34
CA VAL A 90 -7.81 10.99 -18.08
C VAL A 90 -7.50 9.81 -17.17
N ALA A 91 -8.44 8.86 -17.02
CA ALA A 91 -8.23 7.65 -16.22
C ALA A 91 -7.06 6.82 -16.79
N PHE A 92 -7.01 6.64 -18.11
CA PHE A 92 -5.92 5.91 -18.76
C PHE A 92 -4.56 6.60 -18.56
N ALA A 93 -4.48 7.90 -18.79
CA ALA A 93 -3.25 8.67 -18.61
C ALA A 93 -2.75 8.65 -17.16
N THR A 94 -3.67 8.78 -16.19
CA THR A 94 -3.33 8.75 -14.75
C THR A 94 -2.90 7.35 -14.30
N ILE A 95 -3.54 6.29 -14.77
CA ILE A 95 -3.13 4.90 -14.48
C ILE A 95 -1.72 4.66 -15.02
N LEU A 96 -1.45 5.01 -16.29
CA LEU A 96 -0.11 4.84 -16.88
C LEU A 96 0.97 5.60 -16.12
N ALA A 97 0.68 6.83 -15.69
CA ALA A 97 1.61 7.64 -14.90
C ALA A 97 1.92 6.98 -13.55
N VAL A 98 0.90 6.52 -12.81
CA VAL A 98 1.08 5.87 -11.51
C VAL A 98 1.76 4.52 -11.63
N VAL A 99 1.36 3.69 -12.61
CA VAL A 99 1.98 2.38 -12.85
C VAL A 99 3.45 2.53 -13.18
N SER A 100 3.82 3.47 -14.05
CA SER A 100 5.23 3.71 -14.40
C SER A 100 6.04 4.16 -13.18
N GLY A 101 5.47 5.05 -12.35
CA GLY A 101 6.13 5.51 -11.12
C GLY A 101 6.33 4.40 -10.10
N LEU A 102 5.30 3.57 -9.85
CA LEU A 102 5.38 2.44 -8.91
C LEU A 102 6.29 1.32 -9.42
N ALA A 103 6.27 1.03 -10.72
CA ALA A 103 7.13 0.03 -11.33
C ALA A 103 8.60 0.44 -11.23
N LEU A 104 8.94 1.69 -11.51
CA LEU A 104 10.30 2.20 -11.37
C LEU A 104 10.75 2.19 -9.90
N ALA A 105 9.90 2.65 -8.98
CA ALA A 105 10.23 2.63 -7.55
C ALA A 105 10.45 1.20 -7.03
N GLY A 106 9.60 0.26 -7.44
CA GLY A 106 9.75 -1.16 -7.11
C GLY A 106 11.01 -1.76 -7.71
N ALA A 107 11.28 -1.49 -8.99
CA ALA A 107 12.49 -1.97 -9.66
C ALA A 107 13.77 -1.42 -9.01
N SER A 108 13.79 -0.15 -8.64
CA SER A 108 14.91 0.46 -7.91
C SER A 108 15.09 -0.14 -6.53
N ALA A 109 14.01 -0.43 -5.79
CA ALA A 109 14.11 -1.14 -4.51
C ALA A 109 14.72 -2.54 -4.69
N ILE A 110 14.32 -3.31 -5.70
CA ILE A 110 14.90 -4.64 -5.95
C ILE A 110 16.37 -4.51 -6.40
N ALA A 111 16.71 -3.52 -7.22
CA ALA A 111 18.08 -3.28 -7.67
C ALA A 111 19.02 -2.83 -6.56
N HIS A 112 18.57 -1.89 -5.74
CA HIS A 112 19.39 -1.30 -4.70
C HIS A 112 19.39 -2.16 -3.43
N ASP A 113 18.21 -2.52 -2.91
CA ASP A 113 18.09 -3.20 -1.62
C ASP A 113 18.46 -4.68 -1.74
N ILE A 114 17.99 -5.36 -2.78
CA ILE A 114 18.23 -6.80 -2.94
C ILE A 114 19.54 -7.05 -3.71
N TYR A 115 19.68 -6.49 -4.91
CA TYR A 115 20.83 -6.82 -5.74
C TYR A 115 22.12 -6.14 -5.26
N SER A 116 22.13 -4.82 -5.06
CA SER A 116 23.34 -4.10 -4.65
C SER A 116 23.72 -4.42 -3.20
N ASN A 117 22.80 -4.24 -2.25
CA ASN A 117 23.11 -4.37 -0.82
C ASN A 117 23.15 -5.82 -0.32
N VAL A 118 22.22 -6.68 -0.73
CA VAL A 118 22.16 -8.07 -0.21
C VAL A 118 23.01 -9.04 -1.04
N ILE A 119 22.87 -9.06 -2.37
CA ILE A 119 23.56 -10.02 -3.24
C ILE A 119 25.02 -9.60 -3.47
N MET A 120 25.23 -8.35 -3.90
CA MET A 120 26.55 -7.82 -4.25
C MET A 120 27.27 -7.18 -3.05
N LYS A 121 26.66 -7.15 -1.86
CA LYS A 121 27.25 -6.63 -0.61
C LYS A 121 27.87 -5.22 -0.76
N GLY A 122 27.21 -4.35 -1.53
CA GLY A 122 27.64 -2.98 -1.80
C GLY A 122 28.72 -2.83 -2.87
N GLN A 123 29.06 -3.89 -3.62
CA GLN A 123 30.08 -3.86 -4.68
C GLN A 123 29.48 -3.84 -6.09
N ALA A 124 28.17 -3.60 -6.25
CA ALA A 124 27.56 -3.53 -7.57
C ALA A 124 28.07 -2.30 -8.33
N SER A 125 28.43 -2.49 -9.60
CA SER A 125 28.68 -1.36 -10.48
C SER A 125 27.35 -0.72 -10.89
N GLU A 126 27.36 0.60 -11.07
CA GLU A 126 26.18 1.37 -11.48
C GLU A 126 25.55 0.85 -12.79
N ALA A 127 26.40 0.42 -13.73
CA ALA A 127 25.94 -0.21 -14.98
C ALA A 127 25.24 -1.56 -14.77
N ALA A 128 25.67 -2.36 -13.78
CA ALA A 128 25.00 -3.61 -13.44
C ALA A 128 23.68 -3.37 -12.70
N GLU A 129 23.65 -2.38 -11.81
CA GLU A 129 22.44 -1.95 -11.09
C GLU A 129 21.36 -1.44 -12.06
N LEU A 130 21.73 -0.60 -13.03
CA LEU A 130 20.82 -0.13 -14.08
C LEU A 130 20.27 -1.27 -14.96
N ARG A 131 21.10 -2.26 -15.30
CA ARG A 131 20.63 -3.44 -16.06
C ARG A 131 19.65 -4.26 -15.24
N MET A 132 19.97 -4.50 -13.98
CA MET A 132 19.13 -5.25 -13.06
C MET A 132 17.78 -4.54 -12.88
N SER A 133 17.77 -3.21 -12.67
CA SER A 133 16.53 -2.42 -12.56
C SER A 133 15.64 -2.56 -13.80
N LYS A 134 16.21 -2.58 -15.02
CA LYS A 134 15.44 -2.82 -16.25
C LYS A 134 14.79 -4.21 -16.28
N PHE A 135 15.54 -5.26 -15.93
CA PHE A 135 14.99 -6.62 -15.86
C PHE A 135 13.93 -6.75 -14.76
N ALA A 136 14.17 -6.14 -13.60
CA ALA A 136 13.21 -6.10 -12.50
C ALA A 136 11.91 -5.39 -12.94
N THR A 137 12.01 -4.28 -13.68
CA THR A 137 10.83 -3.56 -14.21
C THR A 137 9.99 -4.45 -15.12
N ILE A 138 10.62 -5.18 -16.04
CA ILE A 138 9.92 -6.11 -16.95
C ILE A 138 9.26 -7.24 -16.15
N GLY A 139 10.00 -7.86 -15.23
CA GLY A 139 9.47 -8.94 -14.39
C GLY A 139 8.29 -8.49 -13.54
N LEU A 140 8.41 -7.33 -12.88
CA LEU A 140 7.34 -6.73 -12.08
C LEU A 140 6.12 -6.41 -12.94
N GLY A 141 6.33 -5.90 -14.16
CA GLY A 141 5.26 -5.62 -15.13
C GLY A 141 4.51 -6.87 -15.56
N ILE A 142 5.20 -7.96 -15.89
CA ILE A 142 4.58 -9.24 -16.25
C ILE A 142 3.73 -9.76 -15.08
N VAL A 143 4.27 -9.76 -13.86
CA VAL A 143 3.53 -10.19 -12.66
C VAL A 143 2.31 -9.31 -12.42
N ALA A 144 2.45 -7.99 -12.56
CA ALA A 144 1.33 -7.05 -12.41
C ALA A 144 0.22 -7.29 -13.43
N VAL A 145 0.55 -7.60 -14.69
CA VAL A 145 -0.44 -7.94 -15.72
C VAL A 145 -1.16 -9.25 -15.41
N VAL A 146 -0.42 -10.30 -15.02
CA VAL A 146 -1.00 -11.60 -14.67
C VAL A 146 -1.95 -11.47 -13.48
N LEU A 147 -1.53 -10.75 -12.43
CA LEU A 147 -2.39 -10.47 -11.28
C LEU A 147 -3.57 -9.58 -11.67
N GLY A 148 -3.38 -8.58 -12.53
CA GLY A 148 -4.47 -7.74 -13.03
C GLY A 148 -5.57 -8.55 -13.73
N LEU A 149 -5.20 -9.52 -14.56
CA LEU A 149 -6.13 -10.42 -15.25
C LEU A 149 -6.83 -11.38 -14.26
N ALA A 150 -6.09 -11.95 -13.31
CA ALA A 150 -6.67 -12.87 -12.33
C ALA A 150 -7.70 -12.19 -11.40
N PHE A 151 -7.54 -10.89 -11.16
CA PHE A 151 -8.36 -10.12 -10.23
C PHE A 151 -9.29 -9.10 -10.92
N GLU A 152 -9.48 -9.17 -12.24
CA GLU A 152 -10.20 -8.15 -13.04
C GLU A 152 -11.66 -7.90 -12.59
N LYS A 153 -12.32 -8.94 -12.07
CA LYS A 153 -13.74 -8.91 -11.67
C LYS A 153 -13.95 -8.41 -10.25
N MET A 154 -12.87 -8.21 -9.50
CA MET A 154 -12.94 -7.77 -8.12
C MET A 154 -13.06 -6.25 -8.03
N ASN A 155 -13.67 -5.80 -6.94
CA ASN A 155 -13.73 -4.38 -6.64
C ASN A 155 -12.32 -3.84 -6.34
N VAL A 156 -11.89 -2.83 -7.09
CA VAL A 156 -10.53 -2.27 -6.96
C VAL A 156 -10.30 -1.64 -5.59
N ALA A 157 -11.31 -0.97 -5.01
CA ALA A 157 -11.19 -0.39 -3.67
C ALA A 157 -10.94 -1.47 -2.61
N PHE A 158 -11.57 -2.63 -2.78
CA PHE A 158 -11.36 -3.77 -1.89
C PHE A 158 -9.96 -4.38 -2.05
N MET A 159 -9.46 -4.53 -3.27
CA MET A 159 -8.08 -5.00 -3.52
C MET A 159 -7.03 -4.08 -2.89
N VAL A 160 -7.23 -2.77 -3.03
CA VAL A 160 -6.36 -1.77 -2.41
C VAL A 160 -6.40 -1.91 -0.88
N ALA A 161 -7.59 -2.09 -0.28
CA ALA A 161 -7.72 -2.28 1.16
C ALA A 161 -6.95 -3.53 1.67
N LEU A 162 -6.99 -4.64 0.92
CA LEU A 162 -6.21 -5.84 1.24
C LEU A 162 -4.70 -5.60 1.15
N ALA A 163 -4.22 -4.98 0.06
CA ALA A 163 -2.79 -4.68 -0.11
C ALA A 163 -2.28 -3.76 1.01
N PHE A 164 -3.06 -2.72 1.36
CA PHE A 164 -2.75 -1.84 2.48
C PHE A 164 -2.80 -2.57 3.82
N GLY A 165 -3.73 -3.51 4.01
CA GLY A 165 -3.81 -4.34 5.21
C GLY A 165 -2.57 -5.20 5.41
N VAL A 166 -2.05 -5.81 4.34
CA VAL A 166 -0.80 -6.60 4.37
C VAL A 166 0.39 -5.69 4.68
N ALA A 167 0.54 -4.57 3.97
CA ALA A 167 1.63 -3.62 4.19
C ALA A 167 1.59 -3.02 5.59
N ALA A 168 0.40 -2.71 6.12
CA ALA A 168 0.23 -2.22 7.48
C ALA A 168 0.63 -3.28 8.50
N SER A 169 0.24 -4.54 8.31
CA SER A 169 0.56 -5.63 9.25
C SER A 169 2.06 -5.89 9.39
N ALA A 170 2.83 -5.77 8.31
CA ALA A 170 4.28 -5.97 8.35
C ALA A 170 5.02 -4.73 8.90
N ASN A 171 4.68 -3.53 8.42
CA ASN A 171 5.51 -2.34 8.66
C ASN A 171 5.05 -1.51 9.85
N PHE A 172 3.74 -1.40 10.10
CA PHE A 172 3.22 -0.50 11.14
C PHE A 172 3.67 -0.91 12.55
N PRO A 173 3.60 -2.19 12.97
CA PRO A 173 4.05 -2.60 14.30
C PRO A 173 5.52 -2.28 14.55
N VAL A 174 6.40 -2.61 13.59
CA VAL A 174 7.83 -2.38 13.70
C VAL A 174 8.15 -0.89 13.79
N LEU A 175 7.53 -0.06 12.95
CA LEU A 175 7.73 1.39 12.95
C LEU A 175 7.24 2.06 14.25
N ILE A 176 6.10 1.64 14.78
CA ILE A 176 5.58 2.18 16.04
C ILE A 176 6.49 1.79 17.20
N LEU A 177 6.88 0.51 17.27
CA LEU A 177 7.77 0.05 18.32
C LEU A 177 9.14 0.72 18.23
N SER A 178 9.68 0.97 17.04
CA SER A 178 10.98 1.63 16.90
C SER A 178 10.97 3.10 17.33
N MET A 179 9.82 3.76 17.25
CA MET A 179 9.68 5.17 17.66
C MET A 179 9.38 5.33 19.15
N TYR A 180 8.59 4.43 19.74
CA TYR A 180 8.02 4.62 21.07
C TYR A 180 8.49 3.61 22.11
N TRP A 181 9.13 2.52 21.71
CA TRP A 181 9.53 1.46 22.63
C TRP A 181 11.03 1.17 22.59
N LYS A 182 11.70 1.52 23.68
CA LYS A 182 13.13 1.26 23.91
C LYS A 182 13.55 -0.21 23.81
N GLY A 183 12.61 -1.14 23.96
CA GLY A 183 12.89 -2.57 24.05
C GLY A 183 13.02 -3.26 22.69
N LEU A 184 12.69 -2.58 21.58
CA LEU A 184 12.72 -3.20 20.26
C LEU A 184 14.15 -3.61 19.87
N THR A 185 14.28 -4.84 19.37
CA THR A 185 15.56 -5.39 18.88
C THR A 185 15.48 -5.69 17.40
N THR A 186 16.61 -5.79 16.70
CA THR A 186 16.64 -6.20 15.28
C THR A 186 15.94 -7.55 15.07
N ARG A 187 16.16 -8.52 15.95
CA ARG A 187 15.52 -9.84 15.84
C ARG A 187 14.01 -9.76 16.05
N GLY A 188 13.54 -8.95 17.00
CA GLY A 188 12.12 -8.74 17.21
C GLY A 188 11.46 -7.95 16.08
N ALA A 189 12.13 -6.94 15.52
CA ALA A 189 11.67 -6.22 14.34
C ALA A 189 11.50 -7.17 13.14
N LEU A 190 12.48 -8.04 12.89
CA LEU A 190 12.41 -9.06 11.83
C LEU A 190 11.29 -10.07 12.10
N ALA A 191 11.19 -10.61 13.32
CA ALA A 191 10.16 -11.57 13.66
C ALA A 191 8.75 -10.99 13.53
N GLY A 192 8.53 -9.77 14.03
CA GLY A 192 7.27 -9.05 13.89
C GLY A 192 6.92 -8.74 12.44
N GLY A 193 7.89 -8.25 11.66
CA GLY A 193 7.70 -7.96 10.23
C GLY A 193 7.38 -9.21 9.41
N TYR A 194 8.14 -10.29 9.58
CA TYR A 194 7.90 -11.55 8.88
C TYR A 194 6.60 -12.21 9.32
N LEU A 195 6.32 -12.33 10.62
CA LEU A 195 5.06 -12.92 11.09
C LEU A 195 3.87 -12.08 10.67
N GLY A 196 3.97 -10.74 10.69
CA GLY A 196 2.94 -9.85 10.17
C GLY A 196 2.69 -10.03 8.67
N LEU A 197 3.75 -10.15 7.87
CA LEU A 197 3.65 -10.39 6.43
C LEU A 197 3.03 -11.77 6.13
N PHE A 198 3.60 -12.84 6.68
CA PHE A 198 3.15 -14.20 6.41
C PHE A 198 1.73 -14.45 6.91
N SER A 199 1.40 -13.97 8.12
CA SER A 199 0.03 -14.10 8.63
C SER A 199 -0.96 -13.30 7.79
N ALA A 200 -0.64 -12.05 7.41
CA ALA A 200 -1.53 -11.24 6.59
C ALA A 200 -1.76 -11.88 5.21
N VAL A 201 -0.69 -12.31 4.51
CA VAL A 201 -0.81 -12.97 3.21
C VAL A 201 -1.61 -14.27 3.32
N THR A 202 -1.31 -15.11 4.32
CA THR A 202 -2.03 -16.37 4.52
C THR A 202 -3.52 -16.13 4.76
N LEU A 203 -3.86 -15.17 5.63
CA LEU A 203 -5.25 -14.83 5.92
C LEU A 203 -5.96 -14.20 4.72
N VAL A 204 -5.27 -13.39 3.89
CA VAL A 204 -5.81 -12.87 2.63
C VAL A 204 -6.11 -14.01 1.65
N VAL A 205 -5.17 -14.94 1.47
CA VAL A 205 -5.34 -16.08 0.55
C VAL A 205 -6.47 -16.99 1.00
N LEU A 206 -6.63 -17.22 2.30
CA LEU A 206 -7.70 -18.05 2.89
C LEU A 206 -9.04 -17.31 3.02
N SER A 207 -9.07 -16.00 2.78
CA SER A 207 -10.30 -15.20 2.84
C SER A 207 -11.23 -15.55 1.68
N LYS A 208 -12.54 -15.27 1.86
CA LYS A 208 -13.54 -15.41 0.78
C LYS A 208 -13.07 -14.78 -0.53
N SER A 209 -12.45 -13.62 -0.45
CA SER A 209 -12.11 -12.82 -1.61
C SER A 209 -11.06 -13.41 -2.53
N VAL A 210 -10.17 -14.26 -2.03
CA VAL A 210 -9.18 -14.97 -2.86
C VAL A 210 -9.57 -16.44 -2.97
N TRP A 211 -9.89 -17.07 -1.86
CA TRP A 211 -10.18 -18.50 -1.80
C TRP A 211 -11.45 -18.90 -2.56
N VAL A 212 -12.51 -18.09 -2.45
CA VAL A 212 -13.81 -18.36 -3.09
C VAL A 212 -13.90 -17.59 -4.39
N ASP A 213 -13.70 -16.28 -4.36
CA ASP A 213 -13.98 -15.43 -5.51
C ASP A 213 -12.95 -15.56 -6.65
N VAL A 214 -11.69 -15.93 -6.34
CA VAL A 214 -10.62 -16.13 -7.35
C VAL A 214 -10.37 -17.61 -7.62
N PHE A 215 -10.20 -18.43 -6.58
CA PHE A 215 -9.91 -19.86 -6.74
C PHE A 215 -11.15 -20.75 -6.94
N GLY A 216 -12.36 -20.24 -6.70
CA GLY A 216 -13.61 -20.98 -6.95
C GLY A 216 -13.94 -22.06 -5.91
N ASN A 217 -13.36 -22.02 -4.71
CA ASN A 217 -13.66 -23.01 -3.67
C ASN A 217 -15.04 -22.78 -3.02
N ALA A 218 -15.63 -23.84 -2.45
CA ALA A 218 -17.01 -23.82 -1.97
C ALA A 218 -17.25 -22.98 -0.69
N ALA A 219 -16.27 -22.92 0.23
CA ALA A 219 -16.41 -22.19 1.49
C ALA A 219 -15.10 -21.51 1.88
N PRO A 220 -15.16 -20.28 2.45
CA PRO A 220 -13.97 -19.61 2.95
C PRO A 220 -13.45 -20.32 4.21
N ILE A 221 -12.16 -20.62 4.25
CA ILE A 221 -11.49 -21.14 5.45
C ILE A 221 -11.39 -20.02 6.49
N PHE A 222 -11.17 -18.78 6.05
CA PHE A 222 -11.16 -17.60 6.89
C PHE A 222 -12.36 -16.70 6.55
N PRO A 223 -13.35 -16.55 7.46
CA PRO A 223 -14.60 -15.87 7.15
C PRO A 223 -14.49 -14.33 7.18
N TYR A 224 -13.40 -13.78 7.73
CA TYR A 224 -13.25 -12.33 7.83
C TYR A 224 -12.64 -11.74 6.56
N THR A 225 -13.25 -10.65 6.11
CA THR A 225 -12.81 -9.87 4.95
C THR A 225 -11.61 -8.96 5.25
N GLN A 226 -11.32 -8.70 6.53
CA GLN A 226 -10.23 -7.82 6.96
C GLN A 226 -9.16 -8.57 7.78
N PRO A 227 -8.17 -9.19 7.11
CA PRO A 227 -7.07 -9.92 7.74
C PRO A 227 -6.24 -9.10 8.74
N ALA A 228 -6.08 -7.80 8.46
CA ALA A 228 -5.27 -6.88 9.24
C ALA A 228 -5.66 -6.83 10.72
N LEU A 229 -6.92 -7.12 11.05
CA LEU A 229 -7.42 -7.16 12.42
C LEU A 229 -6.71 -8.23 13.28
N PHE A 230 -6.23 -9.31 12.66
CA PHE A 230 -5.57 -10.43 13.34
C PHE A 230 -4.06 -10.44 13.11
N SER A 231 -3.62 -10.18 11.87
CA SER A 231 -2.19 -10.18 11.53
C SER A 231 -1.43 -9.04 12.20
N MET A 232 -2.03 -7.87 12.39
CA MET A 232 -1.36 -6.73 13.02
C MET A 232 -1.12 -6.94 14.53
N PRO A 233 -2.12 -7.35 15.35
CA PRO A 233 -1.84 -7.71 16.74
C PRO A 233 -0.83 -8.85 16.88
N LEU A 234 -0.87 -9.85 15.98
CA LEU A 234 0.10 -10.94 15.98
C LEU A 234 1.52 -10.42 15.72
N ALA A 235 1.68 -9.50 14.78
CA ALA A 235 2.96 -8.86 14.50
C ALA A 235 3.49 -8.03 15.68
N PHE A 236 2.62 -7.28 16.36
CA PHE A 236 2.98 -6.57 17.61
C PHE A 236 3.42 -7.54 18.70
N LEU A 237 2.65 -8.61 18.93
CA LEU A 237 2.94 -9.62 19.94
C LEU A 237 4.27 -10.32 19.64
N ALA A 238 4.49 -10.71 18.39
CA ALA A 238 5.73 -11.34 17.95
C ALA A 238 6.94 -10.42 18.14
N ALA A 239 6.82 -9.15 17.70
CA ALA A 239 7.89 -8.18 17.88
C ALA A 239 8.21 -7.95 19.37
N PHE A 240 7.19 -7.87 20.21
CA PHE A 240 7.33 -7.69 21.64
C PHE A 240 7.98 -8.89 22.33
N VAL A 241 7.46 -10.10 22.09
CA VAL A 241 7.95 -11.35 22.72
C VAL A 241 9.39 -11.62 22.31
N VAL A 242 9.69 -11.60 21.01
CA VAL A 242 11.05 -11.87 20.52
C VAL A 242 12.03 -10.80 20.99
N SER A 243 11.63 -9.53 21.02
CA SER A 243 12.50 -8.46 21.54
C SER A 243 12.79 -8.58 23.02
N ASN A 244 11.84 -9.06 23.82
CA ASN A 244 12.07 -9.30 25.25
C ASN A 244 12.93 -10.55 25.51
N MET A 245 12.79 -11.58 24.66
CA MET A 245 13.59 -12.80 24.73
C MET A 245 15.01 -12.62 24.19
N ASP A 246 15.27 -11.57 23.40
CA ASP A 246 16.59 -11.29 22.86
C ASP A 246 17.51 -10.68 23.93
N THR A 247 18.48 -11.50 24.35
CA THR A 247 19.54 -11.14 25.31
C THR A 247 20.90 -10.95 24.63
N SER A 248 20.92 -10.74 23.30
CA SER A 248 22.16 -10.57 22.55
C SER A 248 22.87 -9.24 22.89
N LYS A 249 24.18 -9.17 22.59
CA LYS A 249 24.96 -7.93 22.75
C LYS A 249 24.41 -6.80 21.88
N ALA A 250 24.02 -7.11 20.64
CA ALA A 250 23.37 -6.17 19.73
C ALA A 250 22.07 -5.60 20.33
N ALA A 251 21.23 -6.44 20.95
CA ALA A 251 20.03 -5.97 21.64
C ALA A 251 20.33 -4.99 22.79
N SER A 252 21.43 -5.18 23.53
CA SER A 252 21.85 -4.24 24.57
C SER A 252 22.31 -2.90 24.00
N GLU A 253 23.04 -2.92 22.89
CA GLU A 253 23.50 -1.72 22.18
C GLU A 253 22.33 -0.94 21.59
N GLU A 254 21.39 -1.62 20.93
CA GLU A 254 20.16 -1.05 20.37
C GLU A 254 19.29 -0.37 21.43
N ARG A 255 19.08 -1.04 22.57
CA ARG A 255 18.35 -0.47 23.72
C ARG A 255 19.04 0.77 24.29
N GLY A 256 20.38 0.79 24.29
CA GLY A 256 21.18 1.93 24.70
C GLY A 256 21.05 3.12 23.74
N ALA A 257 21.02 2.87 22.43
CA ALA A 257 20.93 3.88 21.39
C ALA A 257 19.56 4.59 21.33
N PHE A 258 18.51 3.97 21.87
CA PHE A 258 17.16 4.51 21.86
C PHE A 258 17.05 5.88 22.54
N GLY A 259 17.80 6.13 23.62
CA GLY A 259 17.77 7.41 24.33
C GLY A 259 18.20 8.56 23.43
N ASP A 260 19.34 8.40 22.75
CA ASP A 260 19.88 9.38 21.80
C ASP A 260 18.94 9.57 20.61
N GLN A 261 18.38 8.47 20.08
CA GLN A 261 17.39 8.52 19.00
C GLN A 261 16.14 9.30 19.43
N TYR A 262 15.63 9.07 20.64
CA TYR A 262 14.44 9.75 21.17
C TYR A 262 14.67 11.25 21.35
N VAL A 263 15.83 11.64 21.91
CA VAL A 263 16.22 13.05 22.05
C VAL A 263 16.34 13.72 20.68
N ARG A 264 17.02 13.09 19.72
CA ARG A 264 17.14 13.59 18.34
C ARG A 264 15.77 13.74 17.68
N ALA A 265 14.88 12.77 17.84
CA ALA A 265 13.55 12.79 17.26
C ALA A 265 12.65 13.91 17.84
N GLN A 266 12.78 14.23 19.13
CA GLN A 266 11.99 15.27 19.79
C GLN A 266 12.57 16.68 19.63
N THR A 267 13.89 16.82 19.58
CA THR A 267 14.57 18.13 19.62
C THR A 267 15.15 18.56 18.27
N GLY A 268 15.33 17.63 17.32
CA GLY A 268 16.00 17.88 16.05
C GLY A 268 17.52 18.09 16.16
N VAL A 269 18.08 18.11 17.36
CA VAL A 269 19.51 18.33 17.61
C VAL A 269 20.29 17.10 17.18
N GLY A 270 21.19 17.23 16.19
CA GLY A 270 22.00 16.11 15.68
C GLY A 270 21.25 15.18 14.71
N ALA A 271 20.15 15.63 14.11
CA ALA A 271 19.60 14.98 12.93
C ALA A 271 20.66 15.02 11.82
N ALA A 272 20.94 13.88 11.20
CA ALA A 272 21.89 13.82 10.08
C ALA A 272 21.42 14.79 8.99
N GLU A 273 22.34 15.65 8.52
CA GLU A 273 22.10 16.39 7.28
C GLU A 273 21.77 15.39 6.18
N ALA A 274 20.86 15.77 5.28
CA ALA A 274 20.44 14.93 4.17
C ALA A 274 21.69 14.41 3.44
N SER A 275 22.00 13.13 3.62
CA SER A 275 23.10 12.50 2.89
C SER A 275 22.70 12.58 1.42
N ALA A 276 23.55 13.19 0.59
CA ALA A 276 23.31 13.33 -0.82
C ALA A 276 23.03 11.94 -1.42
N HIS A 277 21.77 11.72 -1.81
CA HIS A 277 21.34 10.64 -2.67
C HIS A 277 21.52 11.05 -4.12
#